data_AF-A0AAE4E7V3-F1
#
_entry.id   AF-A0AAE4E7V3-F1
#
_cell.length_a   1.000
_cell.length_b   1.000
_cell.length_c   1.000
_cell.angle_alpha   90.00
_cell.angle_beta   90.00
_cell.angle_gamma   90.00
#
_symmetry.space_group_name_H-M   'P 1'
#
loop_
_entity.id
_entity.type
_entity.pdbx_description
1 polymer ?
#
loop_
_entity_poly.entity_id
_entity_poly.type
_entity_poly.pdbx_seq_one_letter_code
_entity_poly.pdbx_strand_id
1 'polypeptide(L)'
;MAQRFITLILLLCSTSAFAGLFDAPGRSNFIPADQAFVFDFQQNQHDLSLTWQVKEGYYLYRKQVSITPAKANVGALQMPAGEWHEDEFYGKSEIYRQRLSVPVTVNQADKGATLTVTYQGCADAGFCYPPETKVVPLSEVKAAASPLPSGERGEGKAASDLPFSALWALLIGIGIAFTPCVLPMYPLISGIVLGGKQRLSTTRALLLAFIYVQGMALTYTALGLVVAAAGLQFQAALQHPYVLIGLSAVFILLALSMFGLFTLQLPSSLQTRLTLMSNRQQGGSAGGVFAMGAIAGLICSPCTTAPLSAILLYIAQSGNLWLGGGTLYLYALGMGLPLILVTVFGNRLLPKSGPWMETVKTAFGFVILALPVFLLERIIGDVWGTRLWAMLGVAFFSWAFIVSLGAKKPWMRLLQILLLAAALVSVRPLQDWAFGTPAGQTQAHLNFIQIKNVDDLNRALAQAKGKPVMLDLYADWCVACKEFEKYTFSDPLVQHALSDTVLLQANVTANSAQDKALLKQLNVLGLPTILFFNEQGEEQPTQRVTGFMDATTFNAHLRNRQP
;
A
#
# COMPACT_ATOMS: atom_id res chain seq x y z
N MET A 1 -52.82 -1.71 -56.93
CA MET A 1 -52.69 -2.75 -55.88
C MET A 1 -51.24 -3.00 -55.44
N ALA A 2 -50.25 -2.98 -56.34
CA ALA A 2 -48.84 -3.21 -56.01
C ALA A 2 -48.24 -2.19 -55.00
N GLN A 3 -48.65 -0.91 -55.08
CA GLN A 3 -48.07 0.14 -54.23
C GLN A 3 -48.51 0.07 -52.75
N ARG A 4 -49.68 -0.53 -52.48
CA ARG A 4 -50.17 -0.75 -51.09
C ARG A 4 -49.49 -1.93 -50.41
N PHE A 5 -49.04 -2.93 -51.19
CA PHE A 5 -48.28 -4.07 -50.68
C PHE A 5 -46.86 -3.68 -50.26
N ILE A 6 -46.22 -2.79 -51.01
CA ILE A 6 -44.86 -2.32 -50.71
C ILE A 6 -44.84 -1.47 -49.43
N THR A 7 -45.85 -0.62 -49.21
CA THR A 7 -45.98 0.14 -47.95
C THR A 7 -46.28 -0.72 -46.73
N LEU A 8 -46.98 -1.86 -46.89
CA LEU A 8 -47.24 -2.77 -45.78
C LEU A 8 -45.96 -3.52 -45.37
N ILE A 9 -45.16 -3.95 -46.35
CA ILE A 9 -43.89 -4.64 -46.13
C ILE A 9 -42.85 -3.71 -45.47
N LEU A 10 -42.81 -2.43 -45.86
CA LEU A 10 -41.93 -1.43 -45.23
C LEU A 10 -42.34 -1.09 -43.78
N LEU A 11 -43.63 -1.15 -43.43
CA LEU A 11 -44.08 -0.97 -42.05
C LEU A 11 -43.75 -2.16 -41.14
N LEU A 12 -43.73 -3.39 -41.68
CA LEU A 12 -43.40 -4.62 -40.94
C LEU A 12 -41.88 -4.81 -40.69
N CYS A 13 -41.01 -4.16 -41.46
CA CYS A 13 -39.56 -4.19 -41.23
C CYS A 13 -39.07 -3.14 -40.20
N SER A 14 -39.96 -2.33 -39.62
CA SER A 14 -39.59 -1.26 -38.68
C SER A 14 -39.62 -1.69 -37.20
N THR A 15 -40.06 -2.91 -36.88
CA THR A 15 -40.08 -3.43 -35.51
C THR A 15 -38.83 -4.25 -35.23
N SER A 16 -37.70 -3.58 -35.00
CA SER A 16 -36.54 -4.20 -34.36
C SER A 16 -36.79 -4.29 -32.85
N ALA A 17 -37.52 -5.32 -32.43
CA ALA A 17 -37.51 -5.83 -31.07
C ALA A 17 -36.92 -7.23 -31.11
N PHE A 18 -35.61 -7.35 -30.89
CA PHE A 18 -34.99 -8.60 -30.49
C PHE A 18 -35.40 -8.87 -29.03
N ALA A 19 -36.59 -9.44 -28.85
CA ALA A 19 -36.91 -10.19 -27.63
C ALA A 19 -36.65 -11.66 -27.97
N GLY A 20 -35.58 -12.22 -27.40
CA GLY A 20 -35.19 -13.61 -27.62
C GLY A 20 -36.26 -14.56 -27.09
N LEU A 21 -36.88 -15.33 -27.98
CA LEU A 21 -37.76 -16.47 -27.66
C LEU A 21 -37.02 -17.64 -26.96
N PHE A 22 -35.71 -17.47 -26.71
CA PHE A 22 -34.83 -18.47 -26.08
C PHE A 22 -34.16 -17.98 -24.78
N ASP A 23 -34.54 -16.81 -24.24
CA ASP A 23 -34.08 -16.41 -22.91
C ASP A 23 -34.85 -17.20 -21.85
N ALA A 24 -34.16 -18.19 -21.26
CA ALA A 24 -34.65 -18.89 -20.09
C ALA A 24 -34.67 -17.93 -18.89
N PRO A 25 -35.79 -17.80 -18.16
CA PRO A 25 -35.90 -16.88 -17.03
C PRO A 25 -34.98 -17.30 -15.88
N GLY A 26 -34.16 -16.37 -15.38
CA GLY A 26 -33.31 -16.55 -14.19
C GLY A 26 -31.80 -16.77 -14.44
N ARG A 27 -31.29 -16.58 -15.67
CA ARG A 27 -29.83 -16.49 -15.89
C ARG A 27 -29.36 -15.06 -15.70
N SER A 28 -28.28 -14.89 -14.93
CA SER A 28 -27.52 -13.64 -14.91
C SER A 28 -27.13 -13.25 -16.33
N ASN A 29 -27.28 -11.97 -16.70
CA ASN A 29 -26.78 -11.45 -17.97
C ASN A 29 -25.24 -11.53 -18.08
N PHE A 30 -24.57 -11.91 -16.98
CA PHE A 30 -23.14 -12.13 -16.88
C PHE A 30 -22.74 -13.55 -17.31
N ILE A 31 -21.63 -13.63 -18.03
CA ILE A 31 -21.03 -14.88 -18.52
C ILE A 31 -20.01 -15.44 -17.52
N PRO A 32 -19.55 -16.69 -17.63
CA PRO A 32 -18.49 -17.20 -16.77
C PRO A 32 -17.15 -16.46 -16.97
N ALA A 33 -16.32 -16.39 -15.92
CA ALA A 33 -15.02 -15.70 -15.94
C ALA A 33 -14.11 -16.16 -17.10
N ASP A 34 -14.09 -17.47 -17.39
CA ASP A 34 -13.28 -18.04 -18.49
C ASP A 34 -13.73 -17.59 -19.89
N GLN A 35 -14.99 -17.14 -20.03
CA GLN A 35 -15.51 -16.57 -21.27
C GLN A 35 -15.38 -15.05 -21.31
N ALA A 36 -15.42 -14.39 -20.14
CA ALA A 36 -15.18 -12.94 -20.02
C ALA A 36 -13.70 -12.58 -20.24
N PHE A 37 -12.80 -13.43 -19.75
CA PHE A 37 -11.35 -13.25 -19.76
C PHE A 37 -10.70 -14.51 -20.33
N VAL A 38 -10.72 -14.67 -21.65
CA VAL A 38 -10.15 -15.85 -22.30
C VAL A 38 -8.63 -15.77 -22.16
N PHE A 39 -8.07 -16.64 -21.31
CA PHE A 39 -6.65 -16.74 -21.02
C PHE A 39 -5.96 -17.74 -21.94
N ASP A 40 -4.85 -17.33 -22.53
CA ASP A 40 -4.01 -18.16 -23.38
C ASP A 40 -2.53 -17.90 -23.07
N PHE A 41 -1.67 -18.87 -23.38
CA PHE A 41 -0.23 -18.76 -23.16
C PHE A 41 0.55 -19.42 -24.29
N GLN A 42 1.68 -18.80 -24.66
CA GLN A 42 2.61 -19.38 -25.62
C GLN A 42 4.04 -19.20 -25.12
N GLN A 43 4.78 -20.30 -25.03
CA GLN A 43 6.19 -20.28 -24.65
C GLN A 43 7.08 -20.63 -25.85
N ASN A 44 7.98 -19.72 -26.20
CA ASN A 44 9.04 -19.91 -27.19
C ASN A 44 10.38 -19.86 -26.45
N GLN A 45 10.89 -21.01 -26.00
CA GLN A 45 12.13 -21.11 -25.21
C GLN A 45 12.10 -20.21 -23.96
N HIS A 46 12.86 -19.11 -23.97
CA HIS A 46 12.97 -18.14 -22.88
C HIS A 46 11.83 -17.11 -22.89
N ASP A 47 11.05 -17.00 -23.96
CA ASP A 47 9.97 -16.00 -24.04
C ASP A 47 8.62 -16.67 -23.80
N LEU A 48 7.96 -16.31 -22.70
CA LEU A 48 6.59 -16.71 -22.40
C LEU A 48 5.66 -15.51 -22.59
N SER A 49 4.71 -15.61 -23.52
CA SER A 49 3.66 -14.61 -23.69
C SER A 49 2.38 -15.09 -23.01
N LEU A 50 1.89 -14.32 -22.04
CA LEU A 50 0.60 -14.53 -21.40
C LEU A 50 -0.41 -13.56 -22.02
N THR A 51 -1.52 -14.07 -22.56
CA THR A 51 -2.52 -13.25 -23.26
C THR A 51 -3.90 -13.43 -22.63
N TRP A 52 -4.59 -12.31 -22.39
CA TRP A 52 -6.00 -12.28 -22.01
C TRP A 52 -6.79 -11.56 -23.09
N GLN A 53 -7.84 -12.18 -23.60
CA GLN A 53 -8.86 -11.50 -24.39
C GLN A 53 -10.03 -11.13 -23.49
N VAL A 54 -10.22 -9.82 -23.29
CA VAL A 54 -11.29 -9.27 -22.47
C VAL A 54 -12.50 -8.99 -23.36
N LYS A 55 -13.68 -9.47 -22.97
CA LYS A 55 -14.93 -9.21 -23.68
C LYS A 55 -15.40 -7.77 -23.45
N GLU A 56 -16.08 -7.19 -24.43
CA GLU A 56 -16.69 -5.87 -24.31
C GLU A 56 -17.65 -5.77 -23.11
N GLY A 57 -17.58 -4.67 -22.36
CA GLY A 57 -18.31 -4.46 -21.10
C GLY A 57 -17.64 -5.04 -19.85
N TYR A 58 -16.42 -5.60 -19.99
CA TYR A 58 -15.61 -6.15 -18.90
C TYR A 58 -14.21 -5.52 -18.88
N TYR A 59 -13.55 -5.60 -17.73
CA TYR A 59 -12.19 -5.11 -17.55
C TYR A 59 -11.40 -5.93 -16.52
N LEU A 60 -10.08 -5.99 -16.70
CA LEU A 60 -9.12 -6.61 -15.76
C LEU A 60 -8.36 -5.55 -14.97
N TYR A 61 -8.13 -5.80 -13.68
CA TYR A 61 -7.32 -4.91 -12.85
C TYR A 61 -5.83 -5.18 -13.00
N ARG A 62 -5.03 -4.18 -13.38
CA ARG A 62 -3.56 -4.31 -13.48
C ARG A 62 -2.93 -4.79 -12.19
N LYS A 63 -3.38 -4.26 -11.05
CA LYS A 63 -2.86 -4.57 -9.71
C LYS A 63 -3.20 -5.99 -9.23
N GLN A 64 -4.17 -6.66 -9.85
CA GLN A 64 -4.61 -8.01 -9.47
C GLN A 64 -4.00 -9.11 -10.35
N VAL A 65 -3.26 -8.75 -11.39
CA VAL A 65 -2.50 -9.70 -12.19
C VAL A 65 -1.17 -9.99 -11.49
N SER A 66 -0.96 -11.23 -11.08
CA SER A 66 0.28 -11.67 -10.44
C SER A 66 0.71 -13.04 -10.96
N ILE A 67 2.02 -13.29 -10.93
CA ILE A 67 2.62 -14.55 -11.35
C ILE A 67 3.51 -15.10 -10.24
N THR A 68 3.39 -16.39 -9.96
CA THR A 68 4.17 -17.10 -8.95
C THR A 68 4.79 -18.35 -9.58
N PRO A 69 6.10 -18.36 -9.86
CA PRO A 69 6.78 -19.51 -10.46
C PRO A 69 7.02 -20.61 -9.41
N ALA A 70 6.94 -21.86 -9.83
CA ALA A 70 7.33 -23.04 -9.05
C ALA A 70 8.34 -23.87 -9.85
N LYS A 71 9.53 -24.10 -9.27
CA LYS A 71 10.68 -24.75 -9.95
C LYS A 71 11.13 -24.03 -11.24
N ALA A 72 10.89 -22.73 -11.31
CA ALA A 72 11.34 -21.86 -12.38
C ALA A 72 11.81 -20.52 -11.82
N ASN A 73 12.73 -19.90 -12.55
CA ASN A 73 13.15 -18.51 -12.38
C ASN A 73 12.64 -17.73 -13.59
N VAL A 74 11.80 -16.73 -13.34
CA VAL A 74 11.27 -15.83 -14.36
C VAL A 74 11.72 -14.40 -14.09
N GLY A 75 11.89 -13.61 -15.15
CA GLY A 75 12.21 -12.20 -15.10
C GLY A 75 11.07 -11.36 -14.53
N ALA A 76 11.35 -10.08 -14.31
CA ALA A 76 10.35 -9.15 -13.79
C ALA A 76 9.16 -9.02 -14.75
N LEU A 77 7.95 -9.01 -14.19
CA LEU A 77 6.71 -8.88 -14.96
C LEU A 77 6.62 -7.48 -15.60
N GLN A 78 6.68 -7.40 -16.92
CA GLN A 78 6.52 -6.14 -17.65
C GLN A 78 5.07 -5.96 -18.06
N MET A 79 4.30 -5.26 -17.22
CA MET A 79 2.90 -4.95 -17.50
C MET A 79 2.78 -3.72 -18.40
N PRO A 80 2.07 -3.78 -19.55
CA PRO A 80 1.83 -2.61 -20.39
C PRO A 80 1.02 -1.53 -19.66
N ALA A 81 1.05 -0.29 -20.14
CA ALA A 81 0.25 0.77 -19.54
C ALA A 81 -1.25 0.45 -19.65
N GLY A 82 -1.99 0.58 -18.55
CA GLY A 82 -3.45 0.43 -18.54
C GLY A 82 -4.18 1.76 -18.74
N GLU A 83 -5.49 1.67 -18.88
CA GLU A 83 -6.39 2.82 -18.83
C GLU A 83 -6.70 3.17 -17.38
N TRP A 84 -6.71 4.47 -17.03
CA TRP A 84 -7.05 4.89 -15.67
C TRP A 84 -8.56 4.80 -15.43
N HIS A 85 -8.94 4.09 -14.38
CA HIS A 85 -10.30 3.96 -13.87
C HIS A 85 -10.35 4.45 -12.42
N GLU A 86 -11.39 5.19 -12.07
CA GLU A 86 -11.57 5.71 -10.72
C GLU A 86 -12.82 5.09 -10.10
N ASP A 87 -12.61 4.23 -9.12
CA ASP A 87 -13.66 3.59 -8.34
C ASP A 87 -13.78 4.29 -6.98
N GLU A 88 -14.99 4.58 -6.51
CA GLU A 88 -15.19 5.32 -5.24
C GLU A 88 -14.59 4.58 -4.02
N PHE A 89 -14.56 3.25 -4.07
CA PHE A 89 -14.04 2.41 -2.97
C PHE A 89 -12.62 1.90 -3.19
N TYR A 90 -12.15 1.87 -4.44
CA TYR A 90 -10.85 1.32 -4.82
C TYR A 90 -9.83 2.41 -5.22
N GLY A 91 -10.29 3.65 -5.33
CA GLY A 91 -9.52 4.80 -5.80
C GLY A 91 -9.09 4.65 -7.26
N LYS A 92 -8.14 5.49 -7.67
CA LYS A 92 -7.55 5.42 -9.02
C LYS A 92 -6.77 4.13 -9.20
N SER A 93 -7.20 3.31 -10.15
CA SER A 93 -6.62 2.03 -10.52
C SER A 93 -6.44 1.95 -12.04
N GLU A 94 -5.41 1.27 -12.52
CA GLU A 94 -5.27 0.98 -13.94
C GLU A 94 -5.99 -0.32 -14.32
N ILE A 95 -6.75 -0.28 -15.41
CA ILE A 95 -7.54 -1.39 -15.94
C ILE A 95 -7.20 -1.70 -17.40
N TYR A 96 -7.57 -2.90 -17.85
CA TYR A 96 -7.49 -3.31 -19.26
C TYR A 96 -8.87 -3.75 -19.75
N ARG A 97 -9.40 -3.01 -20.72
CA ARG A 97 -10.66 -3.32 -21.43
C ARG A 97 -10.45 -4.11 -22.73
N GLN A 98 -9.23 -4.07 -23.25
CA GLN A 98 -8.83 -4.71 -24.50
C GLN A 98 -7.93 -5.92 -24.24
N ARG A 99 -7.45 -6.55 -25.32
CA ARG A 99 -6.49 -7.64 -25.25
C ARG A 99 -5.23 -7.21 -24.48
N LEU A 100 -4.93 -7.92 -23.41
CA LEU A 100 -3.72 -7.76 -22.61
C LEU A 100 -2.72 -8.83 -23.03
N SER A 101 -1.52 -8.43 -23.44
CA SER A 101 -0.39 -9.35 -23.68
C SER A 101 0.76 -8.96 -22.76
N VAL A 102 1.23 -9.92 -21.98
CA VAL A 102 2.28 -9.72 -20.97
C VAL A 102 3.45 -10.65 -21.30
N PRO A 103 4.58 -10.10 -21.75
CA PRO A 103 5.79 -10.87 -21.97
C PRO A 103 6.45 -11.19 -20.61
N VAL A 104 6.85 -12.45 -20.44
CA VAL A 104 7.53 -13.00 -19.28
C VAL A 104 8.77 -13.73 -19.76
N THR A 105 9.95 -13.27 -19.35
CA THR A 105 11.20 -13.98 -19.64
C THR A 105 11.36 -15.15 -18.67
N VAL A 106 11.55 -16.36 -19.17
CA VAL A 106 11.86 -17.57 -18.40
C VAL A 106 13.37 -17.75 -18.39
N ASN A 107 14.03 -17.40 -17.29
CA ASN A 107 15.49 -17.49 -17.14
C ASN A 107 15.94 -18.94 -16.92
N GLN A 108 15.15 -19.70 -16.17
CA GLN A 108 15.39 -21.12 -15.90
C GLN A 108 14.05 -21.81 -15.63
N ALA A 109 13.84 -23.00 -16.18
CA ALA A 109 12.70 -23.84 -15.86
C ALA A 109 13.15 -25.30 -15.81
N ASP A 110 13.03 -25.91 -14.63
CA ASP A 110 13.36 -27.32 -14.44
C ASP A 110 12.24 -28.22 -14.99
N LYS A 111 12.50 -29.54 -15.08
CA LYS A 111 11.51 -30.52 -15.51
C LYS A 111 10.25 -30.49 -14.63
N GLY A 112 9.10 -30.24 -15.26
CA GLY A 112 7.81 -30.12 -14.57
C GLY A 112 7.62 -28.80 -13.82
N ALA A 113 8.35 -27.75 -14.21
CA ALA A 113 8.11 -26.41 -13.71
C ALA A 113 6.73 -25.87 -14.12
N THR A 114 6.14 -25.07 -13.24
CA THR A 114 4.84 -24.43 -13.47
C THR A 114 4.87 -22.96 -13.11
N LEU A 115 4.05 -22.18 -13.78
CA LEU A 115 3.81 -20.78 -13.48
C LEU A 115 2.34 -20.61 -13.07
N THR A 116 2.13 -20.21 -11.83
CA THR A 116 0.79 -19.92 -11.32
C THR A 116 0.45 -18.47 -11.63
N VAL A 117 -0.56 -18.24 -12.47
CA VAL A 117 -1.03 -16.92 -12.90
C VAL A 117 -2.35 -16.64 -12.19
N THR A 118 -2.40 -15.55 -11.43
CA THR A 118 -3.61 -15.10 -10.74
C THR A 118 -4.07 -13.79 -11.34
N TYR A 119 -5.37 -13.65 -11.63
CA TYR A 119 -5.96 -12.43 -12.16
C TYR A 119 -7.38 -12.22 -11.65
N GLN A 120 -7.86 -10.98 -11.74
CA GLN A 120 -9.22 -10.61 -11.36
C GLN A 120 -9.75 -9.51 -12.28
N GLY A 121 -11.04 -9.58 -12.60
CA GLY A 121 -11.73 -8.56 -13.36
C GLY A 121 -13.18 -8.40 -12.92
N CYS A 122 -13.80 -7.34 -13.45
CA CYS A 122 -15.21 -7.00 -13.22
C CYS A 122 -15.88 -6.59 -14.53
N ALA A 123 -17.20 -6.55 -14.51
CA ALA A 123 -18.07 -5.97 -15.52
C ALA A 123 -18.39 -4.52 -15.16
N ASP A 124 -18.59 -3.68 -16.17
CA ASP A 124 -19.00 -2.28 -15.99
C ASP A 124 -20.35 -2.14 -15.29
N ALA A 125 -21.22 -3.15 -15.39
CA ALA A 125 -22.52 -3.19 -14.71
C ALA A 125 -22.43 -3.55 -13.21
N GLY A 126 -21.30 -3.25 -12.56
CA GLY A 126 -21.10 -3.44 -11.12
C GLY A 126 -21.10 -4.91 -10.70
N PHE A 127 -20.43 -5.79 -11.44
CA PHE A 127 -20.31 -7.21 -11.11
C PHE A 127 -18.86 -7.68 -11.19
N CYS A 128 -18.33 -8.26 -10.12
CA CYS A 128 -16.93 -8.65 -9.98
C CYS A 128 -16.76 -10.15 -9.82
N TYR A 129 -15.79 -10.72 -10.54
CA TYR A 129 -15.45 -12.13 -10.41
C TYR A 129 -14.46 -12.33 -9.24
N PRO A 130 -14.50 -13.49 -8.57
CA PRO A 130 -13.47 -13.85 -7.60
C PRO A 130 -12.09 -13.96 -8.30
N PRO A 131 -10.98 -13.81 -7.54
CA PRO A 131 -9.65 -14.02 -8.11
C PRO A 131 -9.50 -15.44 -8.68
N GLU A 132 -9.14 -15.51 -9.96
CA GLU A 132 -8.96 -16.75 -10.71
C GLU A 132 -7.49 -17.12 -10.77
N THR A 133 -7.20 -18.42 -10.66
CA THR A 133 -5.83 -18.95 -10.68
C THR A 133 -5.69 -19.99 -11.79
N LYS A 134 -4.78 -19.75 -12.74
CA LYS A 134 -4.44 -20.67 -13.82
C LYS A 134 -3.00 -21.18 -13.63
N VAL A 135 -2.80 -22.48 -13.84
CA VAL A 135 -1.46 -23.09 -13.76
C VAL A 135 -0.96 -23.34 -15.18
N VAL A 136 0.11 -22.65 -15.55
CA VAL A 136 0.75 -22.76 -16.86
C VAL A 136 1.94 -23.72 -16.74
N PRO A 137 1.97 -24.85 -17.47
CA PRO A 137 3.15 -25.71 -17.54
C PRO A 137 4.26 -25.01 -18.33
N LEU A 138 5.48 -24.99 -17.78
CA LEU A 138 6.64 -24.42 -18.46
C LEU A 138 7.46 -25.51 -19.17
N SER A 139 7.90 -25.21 -20.39
CA SER A 139 8.89 -26.00 -21.11
C SER A 139 10.26 -25.85 -20.44
N GLU A 140 11.05 -26.93 -20.43
CA GLU A 140 12.38 -26.94 -19.82
C GLU A 140 13.30 -25.91 -20.48
N VAL A 141 13.88 -25.04 -19.66
CA VAL A 141 14.86 -24.04 -20.07
C VAL A 141 16.05 -24.17 -19.13
N LYS A 142 17.17 -24.71 -19.64
CA LYS A 142 18.42 -24.74 -18.88
C LYS A 142 18.92 -23.31 -18.72
N ALA A 143 19.34 -22.96 -17.51
CA ALA A 143 20.01 -21.69 -17.25
C ALA A 143 21.16 -21.55 -18.25
N ALA A 144 21.05 -20.59 -19.17
CA ALA A 144 22.23 -20.11 -19.86
C ALA A 144 23.15 -19.58 -18.77
N ALA A 145 24.37 -20.15 -18.66
CA ALA A 145 25.43 -19.50 -17.92
C ALA A 145 25.45 -18.06 -18.40
N SER A 146 25.20 -17.10 -17.49
CA SER A 146 25.21 -15.68 -17.82
C SER A 146 26.38 -15.42 -18.76
N PRO A 147 26.15 -15.04 -20.03
CA PRO A 147 27.14 -14.25 -20.68
C PRO A 147 27.25 -13.02 -19.78
N LEU A 148 28.47 -12.73 -19.29
CA LEU A 148 28.79 -11.34 -18.98
C LEU A 148 28.23 -10.51 -20.14
N PRO A 149 27.54 -9.39 -19.91
CA PRO A 149 27.16 -8.51 -21.00
C PRO A 149 28.45 -8.03 -21.64
N SER A 150 28.84 -8.70 -22.73
CA SER A 150 29.80 -8.25 -23.70
C SER A 150 29.30 -6.88 -24.15
N GLY A 151 30.00 -5.84 -23.74
CA GLY A 151 29.65 -4.49 -24.12
C GLY A 151 29.72 -4.35 -25.64
N GLU A 152 28.55 -4.36 -26.29
CA GLU A 152 28.40 -3.61 -27.52
C GLU A 152 28.36 -2.13 -27.12
N ARG A 153 29.50 -1.48 -27.37
CA ARG A 153 29.68 -0.04 -27.31
C ARG A 153 28.83 0.58 -28.42
N GLY A 154 27.56 0.81 -28.15
CA GLY A 154 26.70 1.73 -28.90
C GLY A 154 27.11 3.17 -28.60
N GLU A 155 28.03 3.70 -29.38
CA GLU A 155 28.32 5.13 -29.45
C GLU A 155 27.10 5.89 -29.98
N GLY A 156 26.65 6.89 -29.23
CA GLY A 156 26.05 8.10 -29.81
C GLY A 156 24.51 8.25 -29.78
N LYS A 157 24.07 9.19 -28.93
CA LYS A 157 22.85 10.02 -29.00
C LYS A 157 21.50 9.38 -28.63
N ALA A 158 21.02 9.67 -27.43
CA ALA A 158 20.03 10.74 -27.19
C ALA A 158 19.81 10.94 -25.69
N ALA A 159 20.14 12.13 -25.20
CA ALA A 159 19.75 12.62 -23.89
C ALA A 159 18.38 13.29 -24.04
N SER A 160 17.30 12.56 -23.70
CA SER A 160 15.89 13.01 -23.53
C SER A 160 15.02 11.75 -23.68
N ASP A 161 14.30 11.19 -22.71
CA ASP A 161 13.79 11.62 -21.42
C ASP A 161 13.86 10.43 -20.45
N LEU A 162 14.42 10.61 -19.25
CA LEU A 162 14.33 9.62 -18.17
C LEU A 162 13.80 10.33 -16.91
N PRO A 163 12.74 9.83 -16.26
CA PRO A 163 12.10 10.49 -15.12
C PRO A 163 12.97 10.49 -13.83
N PHE A 164 14.10 9.77 -13.81
CA PHE A 164 14.97 9.65 -12.64
C PHE A 164 16.44 9.88 -13.02
N SER A 165 16.79 11.13 -13.32
CA SER A 165 18.17 11.52 -13.59
C SER A 165 19.03 11.49 -12.31
N ALA A 166 20.36 11.41 -12.46
CA ALA A 166 21.30 11.54 -11.33
C ALA A 166 21.06 12.82 -10.50
N LEU A 167 20.53 13.86 -11.14
CA LEU A 167 20.11 15.11 -10.48
C LEU A 167 18.95 14.88 -9.50
N TRP A 168 17.96 14.07 -9.87
CA TRP A 168 16.83 13.73 -9.00
C TRP A 168 17.27 12.92 -7.78
N ALA A 169 18.19 11.97 -7.94
CA ALA A 169 18.76 11.23 -6.82
C ALA A 169 19.45 12.17 -5.80
N LEU A 170 20.18 13.18 -6.28
CA LEU A 170 20.81 14.19 -5.45
C LEU A 170 19.78 15.09 -4.74
N LEU A 171 18.74 15.54 -5.45
CA LEU A 171 17.65 16.35 -4.88
C LEU A 171 16.84 15.62 -3.82
N ILE A 172 16.53 14.34 -4.05
CA ILE A 172 15.83 13.50 -3.08
C ILE A 172 16.71 13.28 -1.84
N GLY A 173 18.02 13.06 -2.04
CA GLY A 173 18.99 12.99 -0.93
C GLY A 173 19.00 14.27 -0.08
N ILE A 174 18.98 15.45 -0.72
CA ILE A 174 18.89 16.73 0.01
C ILE A 174 17.56 16.83 0.77
N GLY A 175 16.43 16.46 0.16
CA GLY A 175 15.12 16.46 0.82
C GLY A 175 15.09 15.56 2.06
N ILE A 176 15.76 14.40 1.99
CA ILE A 176 15.79 13.42 3.08
C ILE A 176 16.71 13.84 4.22
N ALA A 177 17.69 14.71 3.97
CA ALA A 177 18.49 15.28 5.06
C ALA A 177 17.63 16.04 6.09
N PHE A 178 16.44 16.51 5.70
CA PHE A 178 15.47 17.16 6.58
C PHE A 178 14.50 16.17 7.25
N THR A 179 14.69 14.85 7.07
CA THR A 179 13.87 13.84 7.74
C THR A 179 14.23 13.71 9.21
N PRO A 180 13.25 13.35 10.06
CA PRO A 180 13.44 13.17 11.50
C PRO A 180 14.51 12.16 11.89
N CYS A 181 14.97 11.28 10.99
CA CYS A 181 16.01 10.30 11.28
C CYS A 181 17.44 10.86 11.18
N VAL A 182 17.67 11.89 10.36
CA VAL A 182 19.03 12.45 10.13
C VAL A 182 19.29 13.64 11.07
N LEU A 183 18.24 14.39 11.42
CA LEU A 183 18.31 15.56 12.30
C LEU A 183 18.92 15.29 13.70
N PRO A 184 18.71 14.13 14.37
CA PRO A 184 19.33 13.80 15.65
C PRO A 184 20.85 13.64 15.60
N MET A 185 21.45 13.50 14.40
CA MET A 185 22.91 13.40 14.24
C MET A 185 23.60 14.76 14.20
N TYR A 186 22.83 15.81 13.94
CA TYR A 186 23.31 17.17 13.88
C TYR A 186 23.95 17.67 15.20
N PRO A 187 23.34 17.44 16.39
CA PRO A 187 23.96 17.77 17.66
C PRO A 187 25.26 17.01 17.94
N LEU A 188 25.44 15.79 17.41
CA LEU A 188 26.67 15.02 17.57
C LEU A 188 27.82 15.64 16.78
N ILE A 189 27.60 16.01 15.52
CA ILE A 189 28.61 16.70 14.69
C ILE A 189 28.91 18.08 15.27
N SER A 190 27.88 18.82 15.68
CA SER A 190 28.02 20.10 16.37
C SER A 190 28.82 19.95 17.66
N GLY A 191 28.57 18.93 18.48
CA GLY A 191 29.30 18.68 19.72
C GLY A 191 30.76 18.28 19.50
N ILE A 192 31.06 17.51 18.46
CA ILE A 192 32.42 17.05 18.14
C ILE A 192 33.24 18.16 17.47
N VAL A 193 32.62 18.97 16.60
CA VAL A 193 33.30 20.03 15.83
C VAL A 193 33.36 21.37 16.58
N LEU A 194 32.34 21.70 17.37
CA LEU A 194 32.28 22.98 18.13
C LEU A 194 32.64 22.82 19.62
N GLY A 195 32.66 21.59 20.17
CA GLY A 195 32.93 21.33 21.60
C GLY A 195 34.40 21.08 21.97
N GLY A 196 35.32 21.08 21.00
CA GLY A 196 36.76 20.96 21.26
C GLY A 196 37.34 22.23 21.90
N LYS A 197 38.23 22.09 22.90
CA LYS A 197 38.89 23.22 23.61
C LYS A 197 39.73 24.14 22.70
N GLN A 198 40.01 23.74 21.46
CA GLN A 198 40.71 24.54 20.46
C GLN A 198 39.78 24.79 19.26
N ARG A 199 39.72 26.04 18.79
CA ARG A 199 38.99 26.41 17.57
C ARG A 199 39.60 25.64 16.40
N LEU A 200 38.87 24.69 15.85
CA LEU A 200 39.23 24.00 14.61
C LEU A 200 39.25 25.02 13.46
N SER A 201 40.25 24.94 12.57
CA SER A 201 40.24 25.74 11.34
C SER A 201 39.11 25.27 10.43
N THR A 202 38.49 26.20 9.68
CA THR A 202 37.37 25.90 8.77
C THR A 202 37.73 24.78 7.78
N THR A 203 38.99 24.72 7.34
CA THR A 203 39.52 23.66 6.45
C THR A 203 39.50 22.28 7.11
N ARG A 204 39.87 22.19 8.40
CA ARG A 204 39.89 20.92 9.13
C ARG A 204 38.47 20.44 9.46
N ALA A 205 37.56 21.36 9.77
CA ALA A 205 36.14 21.04 9.96
C ALA A 205 35.49 20.51 8.67
N LEU A 206 35.77 21.14 7.53
CA LEU A 206 35.30 20.68 6.21
C LEU A 206 35.87 19.31 5.86
N LEU A 207 37.17 19.07 6.09
CA LEU A 207 37.81 17.79 5.81
C LEU A 207 37.23 16.66 6.68
N LEU A 208 36.96 16.91 7.96
CA LEU A 208 36.32 15.92 8.84
C LEU A 208 34.86 15.65 8.44
N ALA A 209 34.10 16.68 8.08
CA ALA A 209 32.73 16.52 7.58
C ALA A 209 32.69 15.72 6.26
N PHE A 210 33.64 15.97 5.36
CA PHE A 210 33.78 15.20 4.12
C PHE A 210 34.08 13.72 4.40
N ILE A 211 35.01 13.42 5.30
CA ILE A 211 35.33 12.03 5.69
C ILE A 211 34.12 11.34 6.35
N TYR A 212 33.36 12.05 7.17
CA TYR A 212 32.11 11.55 7.76
C TYR A 212 31.08 11.16 6.69
N VAL A 213 30.82 12.07 5.74
CA VAL A 213 29.90 11.84 4.61
C VAL A 213 30.39 10.67 3.76
N GLN A 214 31.70 10.52 3.60
CA GLN A 214 32.26 9.45 2.81
C GLN A 214 32.09 8.07 3.46
N GLY A 215 32.13 8.00 4.79
CA GLY A 215 31.76 6.81 5.55
C GLY A 215 30.31 6.40 5.32
N MET A 216 29.37 7.36 5.41
CA MET A 216 27.94 7.10 5.13
C MET A 216 27.68 6.72 3.67
N ALA A 217 28.33 7.39 2.72
CA ALA A 217 28.12 7.12 1.30
C ALA A 217 28.58 5.72 0.91
N LEU A 218 29.74 5.28 1.42
CA LEU A 218 30.23 3.93 1.17
C LEU A 218 29.34 2.87 1.82
N THR A 219 28.85 3.08 3.05
CA THR A 219 27.95 2.09 3.68
C THR A 219 26.61 1.98 2.98
N TYR A 220 25.99 3.10 2.56
CA TYR A 220 24.75 3.05 1.79
C TYR A 220 24.92 2.43 0.41
N THR A 221 26.01 2.75 -0.28
CA THR A 221 26.30 2.16 -1.59
C THR A 221 26.55 0.67 -1.45
N ALA A 222 27.32 0.24 -0.43
CA ALA A 222 27.56 -1.18 -0.17
C ALA A 222 26.27 -1.93 0.19
N LEU A 223 25.48 -1.40 1.11
CA LEU A 223 24.23 -2.03 1.55
C LEU A 223 23.21 -2.09 0.40
N GLY A 224 23.13 -1.03 -0.40
CA GLY A 224 22.27 -1.02 -1.59
C GLY A 224 22.73 -1.96 -2.70
N LEU A 225 24.04 -2.14 -2.91
CA LEU A 225 24.58 -3.16 -3.82
C LEU A 225 24.27 -4.58 -3.34
N VAL A 226 24.39 -4.84 -2.04
CA VAL A 226 24.04 -6.14 -1.45
C VAL A 226 22.55 -6.42 -1.63
N VAL A 227 21.68 -5.46 -1.35
CA VAL A 227 20.23 -5.61 -1.54
C VAL A 227 19.86 -5.75 -3.02
N ALA A 228 20.52 -4.99 -3.92
CA ALA A 228 20.34 -5.12 -5.36
C ALA A 228 20.72 -6.52 -5.87
N ALA A 229 21.83 -7.08 -5.40
CA ALA A 229 22.27 -8.42 -5.76
C ALA A 229 21.35 -9.52 -5.20
N ALA A 230 20.69 -9.25 -4.07
CA ALA A 230 19.85 -10.22 -3.39
C ALA A 230 18.36 -10.16 -3.80
N GLY A 231 17.96 -9.14 -4.56
CA GLY A 231 16.69 -9.06 -5.29
C GLY A 231 15.46 -8.73 -4.43
N LEU A 232 14.28 -8.81 -5.04
CA LEU A 232 12.97 -8.46 -4.45
C LEU A 232 12.62 -9.27 -3.17
N GLN A 233 13.30 -10.39 -2.93
CA GLN A 233 13.12 -11.24 -1.75
C GLN A 233 13.50 -10.53 -0.44
N PHE A 234 14.49 -9.64 -0.46
CA PHE A 234 14.88 -8.87 0.73
C PHE A 234 13.82 -7.84 1.12
N GLN A 235 13.09 -7.30 0.15
CA GLN A 235 12.00 -6.36 0.41
C GLN A 235 10.79 -7.05 1.05
N ALA A 236 10.48 -8.29 0.63
CA ALA A 236 9.46 -9.11 1.26
C ALA A 236 9.85 -9.49 2.70
N ALA A 237 11.12 -9.79 2.96
CA ALA A 237 11.61 -10.10 4.30
C ALA A 237 11.51 -8.91 5.28
N LEU A 238 11.79 -7.69 4.82
CA LEU A 238 11.66 -6.47 5.64
C LEU A 238 10.19 -6.10 5.96
N GLN A 239 9.24 -6.61 5.18
CA GLN A 239 7.81 -6.45 5.43
C GLN A 239 7.24 -7.49 6.42
N HIS A 240 8.06 -8.41 6.93
CA HIS A 240 7.60 -9.40 7.90
C HIS A 240 7.16 -8.70 9.21
N PRO A 241 5.98 -9.03 9.78
CA PRO A 241 5.43 -8.34 10.95
C PRO A 241 6.39 -8.28 12.15
N TYR A 242 7.13 -9.36 12.43
CA TYR A 242 8.14 -9.36 13.51
C TYR A 242 9.28 -8.35 13.31
N VAL A 243 9.75 -8.14 12.07
CA VAL A 243 10.83 -7.17 11.77
C VAL A 243 10.33 -5.74 11.97
N LEU A 244 9.12 -5.46 11.50
CA LEU A 244 8.46 -4.17 11.68
C LEU A 244 8.21 -3.84 13.17
N ILE A 245 7.78 -4.84 13.97
CA ILE A 245 7.63 -4.68 15.42
C ILE A 245 8.98 -4.39 16.08
N GLY A 246 10.02 -5.15 15.73
CA GLY A 246 11.37 -4.95 16.26
C GLY A 246 11.92 -3.55 15.94
N LEU A 247 11.78 -3.10 14.70
CA LEU A 247 12.19 -1.76 14.26
C LEU A 247 11.40 -0.66 14.99
N SER A 248 10.09 -0.86 15.15
CA SER A 248 9.23 0.09 15.87
C SER A 248 9.64 0.23 17.34
N ALA A 249 9.97 -0.88 18.01
CA ALA A 249 10.45 -0.87 19.38
C ALA A 249 11.76 -0.08 19.54
N VAL A 250 12.68 -0.21 18.58
CA VAL A 250 13.94 0.57 18.55
C VAL A 250 13.66 2.07 18.42
N PHE A 251 12.76 2.48 17.51
CA PHE A 251 12.39 3.89 17.36
C PHE A 251 11.70 4.48 18.60
N ILE A 252 10.83 3.71 19.26
CA ILE A 252 10.19 4.10 20.51
C ILE A 252 11.26 4.31 21.60
N LEU A 253 12.22 3.39 21.73
CA LEU A 253 13.32 3.50 22.69
C LEU A 253 14.17 4.76 22.43
N LEU A 254 14.48 5.05 21.17
CA LEU A 254 15.21 6.27 20.78
C LEU A 254 14.43 7.54 21.11
N ALA A 255 13.12 7.57 20.86
CA ALA A 255 12.26 8.70 21.21
C ALA A 255 12.20 8.92 22.73
N LEU A 256 12.08 7.85 23.51
CA LEU A 256 12.10 7.89 24.98
C LEU A 256 13.43 8.46 25.53
N SER A 257 14.55 8.17 24.88
CA SER A 257 15.86 8.76 25.19
C SER A 257 15.88 10.27 24.91
N MET A 258 15.26 10.72 23.81
CA MET A 258 15.12 12.15 23.49
C MET A 258 14.21 12.90 24.47
N PHE A 259 13.19 12.24 25.04
CA PHE A 259 12.36 12.81 26.11
C PHE A 259 13.07 12.89 27.47
N GLY A 260 14.28 12.32 27.60
CA GLY A 260 15.06 12.35 28.83
C GLY A 260 14.57 11.40 29.92
N LEU A 261 13.64 10.48 29.59
CA LEU A 261 13.11 9.47 30.52
C LEU A 261 14.20 8.48 30.97
N PHE A 262 15.16 8.20 30.08
CA PHE A 262 16.37 7.45 30.38
C PHE A 262 17.56 8.12 29.70
N THR A 263 18.48 8.70 30.46
CA THR A 263 19.83 8.93 29.95
C THR A 263 20.57 7.61 30.08
N LEU A 264 20.99 6.98 28.98
CA LEU A 264 21.96 5.87 29.00
C LEU A 264 23.32 6.40 29.50
N GLN A 265 23.38 6.75 30.79
CA GLN A 265 24.62 7.06 31.47
C GLN A 265 25.28 5.73 31.79
N LEU A 266 26.27 5.36 30.96
CA LEU A 266 27.22 4.30 31.30
C LEU A 266 27.70 4.49 32.75
N PRO A 267 27.84 3.42 33.56
CA PRO A 267 28.32 3.53 34.92
C PRO A 267 29.65 4.29 34.94
N SER A 268 29.83 5.16 35.93
CA SER A 268 30.90 6.17 35.98
C SER A 268 32.30 5.58 35.80
N SER A 269 32.52 4.31 36.16
CA SER A 269 33.77 3.56 35.96
C SER A 269 34.07 3.28 34.48
N LEU A 270 33.06 2.85 33.71
CA LEU A 270 33.17 2.64 32.26
C LEU A 270 33.24 3.98 31.53
N GLN A 271 32.45 4.96 31.96
CA GLN A 271 32.48 6.31 31.42
C GLN A 271 33.87 6.93 31.58
N THR A 272 34.48 6.82 32.77
CA THR A 272 35.83 7.35 33.06
C THR A 272 36.91 6.63 32.23
N ARG A 273 36.83 5.29 32.12
CA ARG A 273 37.74 4.50 31.27
C ARG A 273 37.61 4.85 29.79
N LEU A 274 36.38 4.96 29.28
CA LEU A 274 36.14 5.37 27.90
C LEU A 274 36.57 6.82 27.68
N THR A 275 36.37 7.74 28.62
CA THR A 275 36.86 9.12 28.48
C THR A 275 38.37 9.22 28.55
N LEU A 276 39.07 8.38 29.31
CA LEU A 276 40.55 8.34 29.30
C LEU A 276 41.09 7.73 28.00
N MET A 277 40.41 6.71 27.47
CA MET A 277 40.73 6.11 26.17
C MET A 277 40.37 7.08 25.01
N SER A 278 39.26 7.79 25.13
CA SER A 278 38.80 8.83 24.19
C SER A 278 39.59 10.13 24.31
N ASN A 279 40.23 10.45 25.45
CA ASN A 279 41.18 11.56 25.54
C ASN A 279 42.54 11.20 24.91
N ARG A 280 42.92 9.91 24.93
CA ARG A 280 44.05 9.40 24.13
C ARG A 280 43.75 9.46 22.63
N GLN A 281 42.50 9.33 22.25
CA GLN A 281 42.03 9.40 20.87
C GLN A 281 41.49 10.81 20.58
N GLN A 282 42.40 11.74 20.27
CA GLN A 282 42.06 13.14 19.97
C GLN A 282 40.76 13.25 19.15
N GLY A 283 39.76 13.94 19.70
CA GLY A 283 38.52 14.24 19.00
C GLY A 283 38.84 14.86 17.64
N GLY A 284 38.44 14.19 16.55
CA GLY A 284 38.78 14.57 15.18
C GLY A 284 39.86 13.71 14.50
N SER A 285 40.14 12.49 14.95
CA SER A 285 40.88 11.52 14.13
C SER A 285 40.03 11.06 12.93
N ALA A 286 40.59 11.15 11.73
CA ALA A 286 39.92 10.83 10.46
C ALA A 286 39.24 9.44 10.47
N GLY A 287 39.93 8.42 11.01
CA GLY A 287 39.38 7.07 11.09
C GLY A 287 38.20 6.92 12.04
N GLY A 288 38.19 7.63 13.18
CA GLY A 288 37.07 7.60 14.12
C GLY A 288 35.81 8.28 13.57
N VAL A 289 35.99 9.39 12.84
CA VAL A 289 34.90 10.11 12.17
C VAL A 289 34.32 9.30 11.01
N PHE A 290 35.16 8.61 10.23
CA PHE A 290 34.72 7.68 9.19
C PHE A 290 33.87 6.53 9.75
N ALA A 291 34.34 5.87 10.81
CA ALA A 291 33.62 4.76 11.45
C ALA A 291 32.28 5.19 12.06
N MET A 292 32.23 6.38 12.67
CA MET A 292 30.98 6.96 13.17
C MET A 292 30.00 7.28 12.03
N GLY A 293 30.51 7.75 10.88
CA GLY A 293 29.71 7.89 9.66
C GLY A 293 29.16 6.55 9.16
N ALA A 294 29.96 5.50 9.15
CA ALA A 294 29.51 4.17 8.73
C ALA A 294 28.37 3.62 9.60
N ILE A 295 28.51 3.73 10.93
CA ILE A 295 27.48 3.28 11.90
C ILE A 295 26.21 4.12 11.75
N ALA A 296 26.34 5.44 11.60
CA ALA A 296 25.23 6.35 11.35
C ALA A 296 24.41 5.97 10.11
N GLY A 297 25.08 5.67 9.00
CA GLY A 297 24.43 5.21 7.77
C GLY A 297 23.65 3.91 7.96
N LEU A 298 24.19 2.97 8.74
CA LEU A 298 23.51 1.71 9.05
C LEU A 298 22.21 1.93 9.84
N ILE A 299 22.26 2.79 10.86
CA ILE A 299 21.11 3.12 11.72
C ILE A 299 20.04 3.88 10.93
N CYS A 300 20.43 4.75 10.00
CA CYS A 300 19.50 5.54 9.19
C CYS A 300 18.88 4.76 8.02
N SER A 301 19.38 3.56 7.70
CA SER A 301 18.90 2.74 6.56
C SER A 301 17.40 2.36 6.58
N PRO A 302 16.76 2.11 7.73
CA PRO A 302 15.32 1.82 7.76
C PRO A 302 14.46 3.03 7.38
N CYS A 303 14.95 4.26 7.59
CA CYS A 303 14.22 5.48 7.24
C CYS A 303 14.31 5.85 5.76
N THR A 304 15.33 5.34 5.07
CA THR A 304 15.59 5.61 3.64
C THR A 304 15.10 4.49 2.74
N THR A 305 14.36 3.50 3.28
CA THR A 305 13.93 2.32 2.52
C THR A 305 13.07 2.70 1.31
N ALA A 306 12.05 3.54 1.45
CA ALA A 306 11.15 3.84 0.31
C ALA A 306 11.88 4.52 -0.88
N PRO A 307 12.72 5.56 -0.65
CA PRO A 307 13.57 6.14 -1.70
C PRO A 307 14.59 5.14 -2.26
N LEU A 308 15.21 4.31 -1.41
CA LEU A 308 16.13 3.27 -1.86
C LEU A 308 15.43 2.23 -2.73
N SER A 309 14.19 1.83 -2.41
CA SER A 309 13.39 0.90 -3.22
C SER A 309 13.15 1.45 -4.63
N ALA A 310 12.89 2.75 -4.78
CA ALA A 310 12.73 3.39 -6.09
C ALA A 310 14.04 3.36 -6.91
N ILE A 311 15.17 3.63 -6.27
CA ILE A 311 16.49 3.57 -6.92
C ILE A 311 16.84 2.12 -7.29
N LEU A 312 16.56 1.15 -6.41
CA LEU A 312 16.77 -0.27 -6.67
C LEU A 312 15.92 -0.77 -7.84
N LEU A 313 14.66 -0.31 -7.96
CA LEU A 313 13.80 -0.60 -9.11
C LEU A 313 14.39 -0.01 -10.41
N TYR A 314 14.95 1.20 -10.36
CA TYR A 314 15.65 1.81 -11.50
C TYR A 314 16.92 1.02 -11.90
N ILE A 315 17.68 0.51 -10.92
CA ILE A 315 18.85 -0.35 -11.18
C ILE A 315 18.43 -1.66 -11.82
N ALA A 316 17.36 -2.27 -11.30
CA ALA A 316 16.81 -3.50 -11.84
C ALA A 316 16.33 -3.32 -13.29
N GLN A 317 15.77 -2.16 -13.64
CA GLN A 317 15.36 -1.84 -15.02
C GLN A 317 16.54 -1.49 -15.95
N SER A 318 17.56 -0.80 -15.44
CA SER A 318 18.70 -0.33 -16.26
C SER A 318 19.79 -1.38 -16.46
N GLY A 319 19.82 -2.45 -15.65
CA GLY A 319 20.77 -3.58 -15.79
C GLY A 319 22.24 -3.22 -15.56
N ASN A 320 22.56 -1.96 -15.27
CA ASN A 320 23.93 -1.47 -15.11
C ASN A 320 24.25 -1.20 -13.63
N LEU A 321 24.94 -2.16 -13.00
CA LEU A 321 25.31 -2.10 -11.58
C LEU A 321 26.24 -0.92 -11.25
N TRP A 322 27.07 -0.47 -12.20
CA TRP A 322 27.96 0.68 -12.01
C TRP A 322 27.20 2.01 -11.99
N LEU A 323 26.24 2.19 -12.91
CA LEU A 323 25.35 3.36 -12.89
C LEU A 323 24.46 3.35 -11.65
N GLY A 324 24.01 2.17 -11.23
CA GLY A 324 23.27 1.99 -9.98
C GLY A 324 24.07 2.37 -8.73
N GLY A 325 25.27 1.83 -8.58
CA GLY A 325 26.17 2.19 -7.49
C GLY A 325 26.49 3.70 -7.48
N GLY A 326 26.72 4.29 -8.66
CA GLY A 326 26.96 5.73 -8.81
C GLY A 326 25.76 6.59 -8.37
N THR A 327 24.54 6.20 -8.68
CA THR A 327 23.32 6.93 -8.25
C THR A 327 23.06 6.82 -6.75
N LEU A 328 23.29 5.65 -6.13
CA LEU A 328 23.22 5.49 -4.67
C LEU A 328 24.27 6.33 -3.96
N TYR A 329 25.47 6.36 -4.51
CA TYR A 329 26.56 7.17 -3.98
C TYR A 329 26.22 8.67 -4.06
N LEU A 330 25.69 9.13 -5.20
CA LEU A 330 25.27 10.52 -5.38
C LEU A 330 24.11 10.91 -4.46
N TYR A 331 23.16 9.99 -4.26
CA TYR A 331 22.08 10.14 -3.28
C TYR A 331 22.61 10.33 -1.86
N ALA A 332 23.59 9.51 -1.45
CA ALA A 332 24.21 9.63 -0.13
C ALA A 332 25.04 10.91 0.03
N LEU A 333 25.72 11.35 -1.04
CA LEU A 333 26.36 12.67 -1.06
C LEU A 333 25.34 13.81 -0.94
N GLY A 334 24.16 13.68 -1.56
CA GLY A 334 23.04 14.63 -1.44
C GLY A 334 22.59 14.82 0.01
N MET A 335 22.47 13.74 0.78
CA MET A 335 22.18 13.81 2.23
C MET A 335 23.31 14.45 3.04
N GLY A 336 24.57 14.24 2.63
CA GLY A 336 25.74 14.78 3.30
C GLY A 336 25.98 16.27 3.05
N LEU A 337 25.49 16.82 1.94
CA LEU A 337 25.74 18.21 1.55
C LEU A 337 25.15 19.23 2.55
N PRO A 338 23.90 19.09 3.03
CA PRO A 338 23.38 19.93 4.12
C PRO A 338 24.21 19.82 5.40
N LEU A 339 24.69 18.62 5.76
CA LEU A 339 25.51 18.44 6.96
C LEU A 339 26.85 19.18 6.87
N ILE A 340 27.51 19.11 5.71
CA ILE A 340 28.75 19.87 5.45
C ILE A 340 28.47 21.37 5.52
N LEU A 341 27.41 21.82 4.85
CA LEU A 341 27.01 23.23 4.82
C LEU A 341 26.80 23.75 6.24
N VAL A 342 26.05 23.03 7.07
CA VAL A 342 25.82 23.52 8.41
C VAL A 342 27.02 23.34 9.35
N THR A 343 27.92 22.38 9.10
CA THR A 343 29.18 22.32 9.85
C THR A 343 30.08 23.54 9.59
N VAL A 344 30.07 24.05 8.34
CA VAL A 344 30.87 25.22 7.94
C VAL A 344 30.21 26.55 8.34
N PHE A 345 28.89 26.66 8.14
CA PHE A 345 28.13 27.89 8.39
C PHE A 345 27.44 27.95 9.76
N GLY A 346 27.41 26.84 10.51
CA GLY A 346 26.68 26.72 11.78
C GLY A 346 27.14 27.70 12.84
N ASN A 347 28.43 28.07 12.86
CA ASN A 347 28.97 29.07 13.77
C ASN A 347 28.40 30.49 13.53
N ARG A 348 27.87 30.76 12.32
CA ARG A 348 27.25 32.05 11.95
C ARG A 348 25.72 31.99 11.94
N LEU A 349 25.16 30.82 11.64
CA LEU A 349 23.71 30.62 11.45
C LEU A 349 22.99 30.14 12.72
N LEU A 350 23.67 29.42 13.61
CA LEU A 350 23.03 28.83 14.79
C LEU A 350 23.12 29.76 16.01
N PRO A 351 22.01 29.99 16.72
CA PRO A 351 22.04 30.66 18.00
C PRO A 351 22.86 29.83 19.00
N LYS A 352 23.49 30.52 19.98
CA LYS A 352 24.20 29.85 21.07
C LYS A 352 23.28 28.82 21.74
N SER A 353 23.84 27.65 22.07
CA SER A 353 23.17 26.59 22.82
C SER A 353 22.51 27.17 24.08
N GLY A 354 21.18 27.15 24.12
CA GLY A 354 20.36 27.70 25.19
C GLY A 354 19.11 26.86 25.45
N PRO A 355 18.19 27.31 26.33
CA PRO A 355 17.01 26.54 26.75
C PRO A 355 16.10 26.07 25.60
N TRP A 356 16.12 26.79 24.47
CA TRP A 356 15.38 26.43 23.26
C TRP A 356 15.80 25.07 22.67
N MET A 357 17.05 24.64 22.89
CA MET A 357 17.55 23.36 22.36
C MET A 357 16.88 22.15 23.00
N GLU A 358 16.48 22.24 24.28
CA GLU A 358 15.68 21.19 24.93
C GLU A 358 14.28 21.12 24.31
N THR A 359 13.65 22.25 24.02
CA THR A 359 12.35 22.29 23.32
C THR A 359 12.44 21.65 21.93
N VAL A 360 13.49 21.94 21.18
CA VAL A 360 13.72 21.35 19.85
C VAL A 360 13.93 19.84 19.94
N LYS A 361 14.70 19.37 20.93
CA LYS A 361 14.92 17.95 21.19
C LYS A 361 13.61 17.21 21.48
N THR A 362 12.77 17.77 22.34
CA THR A 362 11.46 17.18 22.66
C THR A 362 10.54 17.17 21.43
N ALA A 363 10.54 18.25 20.63
CA ALA A 363 9.76 18.31 19.39
C ALA A 363 10.17 17.20 18.40
N PHE A 364 11.47 16.98 18.20
CA PHE A 364 11.96 15.89 17.34
C PHE A 364 11.62 14.50 17.87
N GLY A 365 11.56 14.30 19.19
CA GLY A 365 11.09 13.06 19.79
C GLY A 365 9.68 12.67 19.34
N PHE A 366 8.75 13.64 19.25
CA PHE A 366 7.40 13.39 18.73
C PHE A 366 7.38 13.03 17.24
N VAL A 367 8.23 13.67 16.44
CA VAL A 367 8.32 13.34 15.00
C VAL A 367 8.89 11.93 14.79
N ILE A 368 9.88 11.51 15.61
CA ILE A 368 10.40 10.14 15.58
C ILE A 368 9.32 9.12 15.96
N LEU A 369 8.42 9.44 16.90
CA LEU A 369 7.30 8.57 17.27
C LEU A 369 6.24 8.41 16.16
N ALA A 370 6.18 9.30 15.17
CA ALA A 370 5.26 9.14 14.04
C ALA A 370 5.62 7.90 13.18
N LEU A 371 6.91 7.58 13.06
CA LEU A 371 7.39 6.42 12.28
C LEU A 371 6.91 5.06 12.81
N PRO A 372 7.10 4.70 14.10
CA PRO A 372 6.58 3.44 14.62
C PRO A 372 5.04 3.40 14.57
N VAL A 373 4.34 4.51 14.77
CA VAL A 373 2.88 4.54 14.60
C VAL A 373 2.48 4.16 13.17
N PHE A 374 3.14 4.73 12.16
CA PHE A 374 2.94 4.38 10.75
C PHE A 374 3.28 2.92 10.43
N LEU A 375 4.35 2.36 11.02
CA LEU A 375 4.70 0.95 10.83
C LEU A 375 3.71 -0.01 11.51
N LEU A 376 3.20 0.34 12.69
CA LEU A 376 2.20 -0.45 13.42
C LEU A 376 0.82 -0.40 12.75
N GLU A 377 0.43 0.75 12.18
CA GLU A 377 -0.83 0.92 11.43
C GLU A 377 -0.99 -0.13 10.33
N ARG A 378 0.10 -0.43 9.61
CA ARG A 378 0.14 -1.44 8.55
C ARG A 378 -0.11 -2.89 9.04
N ILE A 379 0.08 -3.15 10.34
CA ILE A 379 -0.08 -4.48 10.97
C ILE A 379 -1.43 -4.60 11.68
N ILE A 380 -1.87 -3.55 12.37
CA ILE A 380 -3.03 -3.59 13.29
C ILE A 380 -4.32 -3.08 12.60
N GLY A 381 -4.20 -2.51 11.39
CA GLY A 381 -5.32 -2.01 10.58
C GLY A 381 -5.75 -0.58 10.92
N ASP A 382 -6.57 0.01 10.04
CA ASP A 382 -6.94 1.44 10.06
C ASP A 382 -7.59 1.88 11.37
N VAL A 383 -8.32 0.98 12.04
CA VAL A 383 -9.03 1.29 13.29
C VAL A 383 -8.05 1.64 14.42
N TRP A 384 -6.97 0.87 14.59
CA TRP A 384 -5.97 1.13 15.63
C TRP A 384 -4.92 2.15 15.17
N GLY A 385 -4.63 2.22 13.87
CA GLY A 385 -3.77 3.26 13.29
C GLY A 385 -4.27 4.67 13.62
N THR A 386 -5.56 4.92 13.33
CA THR A 386 -6.21 6.21 13.61
C THR A 386 -6.12 6.59 15.10
N ARG A 387 -6.25 5.62 16.01
CA ARG A 387 -6.16 5.84 17.46
C ARG A 387 -4.75 6.20 17.91
N LEU A 388 -3.74 5.51 17.40
CA LEU A 388 -2.33 5.78 17.73
C LEU A 388 -1.90 7.17 17.20
N TRP A 389 -2.33 7.53 15.99
CA TRP A 389 -2.14 8.88 15.44
C TRP A 389 -2.83 9.96 16.27
N ALA A 390 -4.07 9.71 16.71
CA ALA A 390 -4.79 10.61 17.59
C ALA A 390 -4.07 10.78 18.94
N MET A 391 -3.62 9.69 19.59
CA MET A 391 -2.83 9.77 20.83
C MET A 391 -1.55 10.60 20.65
N LEU A 392 -0.80 10.35 19.57
CA LEU A 392 0.42 11.08 19.28
C LEU A 392 0.15 12.58 19.02
N GLY A 393 -0.88 12.89 18.22
CA GLY A 393 -1.28 14.25 17.91
C GLY A 393 -1.69 15.03 19.16
N VAL A 394 -2.50 14.42 20.03
CA VAL A 394 -2.91 15.02 21.30
C VAL A 394 -1.72 15.28 22.22
N ALA A 395 -0.81 14.31 22.34
CA ALA A 395 0.40 14.48 23.14
C ALA A 395 1.28 15.63 22.61
N PHE A 396 1.46 15.72 21.29
CA PHE A 396 2.23 16.78 20.64
C PHE A 396 1.59 18.16 20.81
N PHE A 397 0.31 18.31 20.48
CA PHE A 397 -0.38 19.60 20.57
C PHE A 397 -0.55 20.08 22.01
N SER A 398 -0.78 19.16 22.97
CA SER A 398 -0.82 19.48 24.40
C SER A 398 0.54 19.99 24.89
N TRP A 399 1.62 19.29 24.56
CA TRP A 399 2.97 19.74 24.89
C TRP A 399 3.31 21.10 24.25
N ALA A 400 3.01 21.27 22.96
CA ALA A 400 3.25 22.52 22.23
C ALA A 400 2.44 23.69 22.82
N PHE A 401 1.21 23.43 23.27
CA PHE A 401 0.39 24.41 23.96
C PHE A 401 1.01 24.81 25.30
N ILE A 402 1.45 23.85 26.13
CA ILE A 402 2.10 24.11 27.43
C ILE A 402 3.37 24.96 27.25
N VAL A 403 4.20 24.63 26.26
CA VAL A 403 5.41 25.42 25.96
C VAL A 403 5.05 26.83 25.49
N SER A 404 3.99 26.97 24.69
CA SER A 404 3.54 28.27 24.17
C SER A 404 3.00 29.21 25.26
N LEU A 405 2.49 28.70 26.38
CA LEU A 405 2.00 29.50 27.51
C LEU A 405 3.08 30.38 28.16
N GLY A 406 4.36 30.03 28.03
CA GLY A 406 5.47 30.81 28.57
C GLY A 406 5.73 32.14 27.85
N ALA A 407 5.07 32.40 26.73
CA ALA A 407 5.38 33.54 25.87
C ALA A 407 4.33 34.65 25.92
N LYS A 408 4.80 35.91 26.05
CA LYS A 408 3.96 37.08 26.36
C LYS A 408 3.51 37.90 25.15
N LYS A 409 3.80 37.47 23.90
CA LYS A 409 3.47 38.24 22.69
C LYS A 409 2.00 38.04 22.27
N PRO A 410 1.28 39.09 21.81
CA PRO A 410 -0.16 39.01 21.51
C PRO A 410 -0.50 38.07 20.35
N TRP A 411 0.35 37.98 19.31
CA TRP A 411 0.16 37.04 18.19
C TRP A 411 0.25 35.56 18.62
N MET A 412 0.93 35.27 19.74
CA MET A 412 1.02 33.90 20.26
C MET A 412 -0.28 33.42 20.90
N ARG A 413 -1.20 34.33 21.27
CA ARG A 413 -2.55 33.95 21.71
C ARG A 413 -3.38 33.34 20.58
N LEU A 414 -3.23 33.83 19.35
CA LEU A 414 -3.82 33.23 18.15
C LEU A 414 -3.25 31.84 17.89
N LEU A 415 -1.92 31.68 18.02
CA LEU A 415 -1.26 30.38 17.91
C LEU A 415 -1.74 29.39 18.99
N GLN A 416 -1.92 29.84 20.22
CA GLN A 416 -2.43 29.03 21.33
C GLN A 416 -3.86 28.55 21.08
N ILE A 417 -4.74 29.43 20.60
CA ILE A 417 -6.12 29.06 20.22
C ILE A 417 -6.10 28.02 19.08
N LEU A 418 -5.24 28.21 18.08
CA LEU A 418 -5.11 27.28 16.96
C LEU A 418 -4.56 25.91 17.40
N LEU A 419 -3.55 25.87 18.26
CA LEU A 419 -3.00 24.63 18.82
C LEU A 419 -4.03 23.88 19.68
N LEU A 420 -4.83 24.61 20.47
CA LEU A 420 -5.87 24.03 21.31
C LEU A 420 -7.04 23.50 20.47
N ALA A 421 -7.41 24.20 19.39
CA ALA A 421 -8.37 23.71 18.40
C ALA A 421 -7.85 22.44 17.68
N ALA A 422 -6.57 22.44 17.29
CA ALA A 422 -5.93 21.26 16.68
C ALA A 422 -5.90 20.07 17.65
N ALA A 423 -5.58 20.28 18.93
CA ALA A 423 -5.67 19.24 19.95
C ALA A 423 -7.10 18.69 20.07
N LEU A 424 -8.11 19.56 20.08
CA LEU A 424 -9.52 19.16 20.17
C LEU A 424 -9.97 18.33 18.95
N VAL A 425 -9.51 18.69 17.75
CA VAL A 425 -9.75 17.92 16.51
C VAL A 425 -9.06 16.56 16.58
N SER A 426 -7.80 16.52 17.02
CA SER A 426 -7.04 15.27 17.18
C SER A 426 -7.61 14.33 18.25
N VAL A 427 -8.37 14.86 19.23
CA VAL A 427 -9.04 14.04 20.26
C VAL A 427 -10.28 13.32 19.73
N ARG A 428 -10.95 13.79 18.65
CA ARG A 428 -12.24 13.22 18.19
C ARG A 428 -12.24 11.70 18.02
N PRO A 429 -11.26 11.07 17.33
CA PRO A 429 -11.23 9.60 17.18
C PRO A 429 -11.09 8.86 18.51
N LEU A 430 -10.49 9.50 19.52
CA LEU A 430 -10.38 8.97 20.88
C LEU A 430 -11.67 9.17 21.69
N GLN A 431 -12.36 10.30 21.50
CA GLN A 431 -13.67 10.58 22.13
C GLN A 431 -14.74 9.62 21.63
N ASP A 432 -14.79 9.37 20.32
CA ASP A 432 -15.73 8.44 19.70
C ASP A 432 -15.55 7.01 20.25
N TRP A 433 -14.32 6.66 20.62
CA TRP A 433 -14.01 5.37 21.28
C TRP A 433 -14.35 5.35 22.77
N ALA A 434 -14.00 6.40 23.52
CA ALA A 434 -14.14 6.44 24.98
C ALA A 434 -15.58 6.71 25.46
N PHE A 435 -16.34 7.50 24.72
CA PHE A 435 -17.69 7.92 25.09
C PHE A 435 -18.78 7.34 24.18
N GLY A 436 -18.39 6.63 23.12
CA GLY A 436 -19.30 6.30 22.03
C GLY A 436 -19.72 7.56 21.27
N THR A 437 -20.00 7.42 19.98
CA THR A 437 -20.64 8.50 19.23
C THR A 437 -21.99 8.84 19.90
N PRO A 438 -22.29 10.13 20.20
CA PRO A 438 -23.65 10.49 20.58
C PRO A 438 -24.56 10.06 19.43
N ALA A 439 -25.61 9.32 19.76
CA ALA A 439 -26.58 8.74 18.82
C ALA A 439 -27.32 9.85 18.04
N GLY A 440 -26.64 10.46 17.08
CA GLY A 440 -27.18 11.33 16.05
C GLY A 440 -26.97 10.63 14.72
N GLN A 441 -27.94 9.80 14.37
CA GLN A 441 -27.96 8.93 13.19
C GLN A 441 -26.93 7.80 13.20
N THR A 442 -27.21 6.77 14.00
CA THR A 442 -26.91 5.41 13.57
C THR A 442 -27.62 5.26 12.22
N GLN A 443 -26.89 5.29 11.10
CA GLN A 443 -27.39 4.67 9.87
C GLN A 443 -27.77 3.25 10.29
N ALA A 444 -29.07 2.97 10.36
CA ALA A 444 -29.56 1.66 10.74
C ALA A 444 -28.90 0.68 9.76
N HIS A 445 -28.00 -0.17 10.25
CA HIS A 445 -27.44 -1.22 9.41
C HIS A 445 -28.36 -2.42 9.53
N LEU A 446 -28.63 -3.06 8.40
CA LEU A 446 -29.34 -4.34 8.39
C LEU A 446 -28.55 -5.36 9.23
N ASN A 447 -29.23 -6.04 10.14
CA ASN A 447 -28.60 -7.06 10.98
C ASN A 447 -28.51 -8.38 10.21
N PHE A 448 -27.38 -8.60 9.55
CA PHE A 448 -27.09 -9.84 8.84
C PHE A 448 -26.56 -10.94 9.77
N ILE A 449 -27.10 -12.14 9.63
CA ILE A 449 -26.56 -13.35 10.24
C ILE A 449 -25.45 -13.91 9.33
N GLN A 450 -24.24 -13.98 9.85
CA GLN A 450 -23.08 -14.45 9.10
C GLN A 450 -23.07 -15.97 8.94
N ILE A 451 -22.90 -16.45 7.71
CA ILE A 451 -22.72 -17.87 7.39
C ILE A 451 -21.38 -18.09 6.67
N LYS A 452 -20.76 -19.25 6.88
CA LYS A 452 -19.43 -19.54 6.29
C LYS A 452 -19.43 -20.66 5.26
N ASN A 453 -20.36 -21.59 5.36
CA ASN A 453 -20.39 -22.77 4.52
C ASN A 453 -21.83 -23.22 4.21
N VAL A 454 -21.93 -24.25 3.38
CA VAL A 454 -23.20 -24.85 2.94
C VAL A 454 -24.00 -25.40 4.12
N ASP A 455 -23.33 -26.00 5.12
CA ASP A 455 -24.02 -26.56 6.28
C ASP A 455 -24.63 -25.46 7.16
N ASP A 456 -23.95 -24.32 7.30
CA ASP A 456 -24.47 -23.12 7.95
C ASP A 456 -25.69 -22.59 7.20
N LEU A 457 -25.64 -22.53 5.87
CA LEU A 457 -26.77 -22.12 5.05
C LEU A 457 -27.97 -23.03 5.27
N ASN A 458 -27.78 -24.35 5.15
CA ASN A 458 -28.86 -25.33 5.34
C ASN A 458 -29.46 -25.25 6.75
N ARG A 459 -28.63 -25.04 7.78
CA ARG A 459 -29.09 -24.85 9.16
C ARG A 459 -29.88 -23.54 9.31
N ALA A 460 -29.42 -22.45 8.72
CA ALA A 460 -30.10 -21.17 8.77
C ALA A 460 -31.46 -21.22 8.06
N LEU A 461 -31.52 -21.86 6.88
CA LEU A 461 -32.77 -22.10 6.15
C LEU A 461 -33.74 -22.98 6.96
N ALA A 462 -33.24 -24.02 7.64
CA ALA A 462 -34.06 -24.87 8.49
C ALA A 462 -34.60 -24.14 9.74
N GLN A 463 -33.86 -23.17 10.29
CA GLN A 463 -34.28 -22.33 11.41
C GLN A 463 -35.27 -21.24 10.99
N ALA A 464 -35.16 -20.75 9.75
CA ALA A 464 -35.99 -19.69 9.20
C ALA A 464 -37.36 -20.16 8.66
N LYS A 465 -37.72 -21.44 8.84
CA LYS A 465 -38.99 -22.02 8.36
C LYS A 465 -40.19 -21.13 8.70
N GLY A 466 -40.94 -20.74 7.66
CA GLY A 466 -42.10 -19.84 7.78
C GLY A 466 -41.78 -18.35 7.60
N LYS A 467 -40.53 -17.98 7.28
CA LYS A 467 -40.14 -16.63 6.89
C LYS A 467 -39.33 -16.62 5.59
N PRO A 468 -39.47 -15.61 4.73
CA PRO A 468 -38.59 -15.44 3.59
C PRO A 468 -37.16 -15.21 4.05
N VAL A 469 -36.19 -15.73 3.29
CA VAL A 469 -34.76 -15.53 3.56
C VAL A 469 -34.14 -14.75 2.40
N MET A 470 -33.23 -13.83 2.72
CA MET A 470 -32.35 -13.15 1.78
C MET A 470 -30.92 -13.51 2.13
N LEU A 471 -30.17 -14.03 1.17
CA LEU A 471 -28.74 -14.34 1.30
C LEU A 471 -27.95 -13.36 0.45
N ASP A 472 -27.15 -12.52 1.09
CA ASP A 472 -26.18 -11.65 0.45
C ASP A 472 -24.80 -12.33 0.37
N LEU A 473 -24.23 -12.43 -0.83
CA LEU A 473 -22.85 -12.90 -1.03
C LEU A 473 -21.94 -11.69 -1.18
N TYR A 474 -21.04 -11.51 -0.20
CA TYR A 474 -20.21 -10.33 -0.04
C TYR A 474 -18.72 -10.66 -0.09
N ALA A 475 -17.90 -9.69 -0.55
CA ALA A 475 -16.46 -9.70 -0.37
C ALA A 475 -15.87 -8.30 -0.23
N ASP A 476 -14.81 -8.13 0.57
CA ASP A 476 -14.14 -6.83 0.77
C ASP A 476 -13.53 -6.27 -0.50
N TRP A 477 -13.22 -7.16 -1.45
CA TRP A 477 -12.67 -6.79 -2.73
C TRP A 477 -13.72 -6.40 -3.79
N CYS A 478 -15.00 -6.54 -3.47
CA CYS A 478 -16.10 -6.28 -4.37
C CYS A 478 -16.61 -4.84 -4.18
N VAL A 479 -16.31 -3.96 -5.14
CA VAL A 479 -16.73 -2.55 -5.13
C VAL A 479 -18.25 -2.44 -5.06
N ALA A 480 -18.96 -3.16 -5.92
CA ALA A 480 -20.42 -3.15 -5.99
C ALA A 480 -21.11 -3.70 -4.74
N CYS A 481 -20.44 -4.58 -3.99
CA CYS A 481 -20.95 -5.05 -2.71
C CYS A 481 -20.93 -3.92 -1.66
N LYS A 482 -19.86 -3.11 -1.65
CA LYS A 482 -19.76 -1.92 -0.80
C LYS A 482 -20.74 -0.81 -1.22
N GLU A 483 -21.02 -0.70 -2.52
CA GLU A 483 -22.08 0.17 -3.03
C GLU A 483 -23.45 -0.24 -2.49
N PHE A 484 -23.77 -1.54 -2.47
CA PHE A 484 -25.00 -2.03 -1.84
C PHE A 484 -25.10 -1.65 -0.36
N GLU A 485 -24.05 -1.89 0.43
CA GLU A 485 -24.03 -1.55 1.86
C GLU A 485 -24.24 -0.05 2.10
N LYS A 486 -23.54 0.79 1.31
CA LYS A 486 -23.57 2.24 1.47
C LYS A 486 -24.83 2.90 0.93
N TYR A 487 -25.34 2.47 -0.22
CA TYR A 487 -26.40 3.17 -0.96
C TYR A 487 -27.75 2.48 -0.93
N THR A 488 -27.80 1.15 -0.84
CA THR A 488 -29.04 0.38 -0.98
C THR A 488 -29.53 -0.14 0.37
N PHE A 489 -28.67 -0.77 1.17
CA PHE A 489 -29.02 -1.32 2.48
C PHE A 489 -29.14 -0.25 3.58
N SER A 490 -28.56 0.92 3.37
CA SER A 490 -28.70 2.08 4.24
C SER A 490 -30.02 2.85 4.04
N ASP A 491 -30.75 2.56 2.96
CA ASP A 491 -32.02 3.24 2.64
C ASP A 491 -33.15 2.77 3.57
N PRO A 492 -33.87 3.69 4.24
CA PRO A 492 -34.93 3.33 5.18
C PRO A 492 -36.09 2.53 4.56
N LEU A 493 -36.40 2.72 3.27
CA LEU A 493 -37.47 1.99 2.59
C LEU A 493 -37.08 0.53 2.34
N VAL A 494 -35.82 0.29 1.99
CA VAL A 494 -35.27 -1.07 1.84
C VAL A 494 -35.27 -1.79 3.17
N GLN A 495 -34.89 -1.10 4.24
CA GLN A 495 -34.89 -1.66 5.60
C GLN A 495 -36.28 -2.05 6.07
N HIS A 496 -37.27 -1.19 5.81
CA HIS A 496 -38.65 -1.50 6.12
C HIS A 496 -39.19 -2.65 5.26
N ALA A 497 -38.82 -2.73 3.97
CA ALA A 497 -39.25 -3.84 3.12
C ALA A 497 -38.66 -5.21 3.56
N LEU A 498 -37.49 -5.19 4.21
CA LEU A 498 -36.79 -6.38 4.68
C LEU A 498 -37.07 -6.75 6.15
N SER A 499 -37.92 -6.01 6.87
CA SER A 499 -38.14 -6.23 8.31
C SER A 499 -38.67 -7.63 8.66
N ASP A 500 -39.46 -8.23 7.78
CA ASP A 500 -40.03 -9.58 7.93
C ASP A 500 -39.20 -10.68 7.24
N THR A 501 -38.03 -10.33 6.71
CA THR A 501 -37.12 -11.25 6.03
C THR A 501 -35.93 -11.61 6.92
N VAL A 502 -35.54 -12.88 6.95
CA VAL A 502 -34.30 -13.31 7.61
C VAL A 502 -33.13 -12.96 6.71
N LEU A 503 -32.21 -12.13 7.19
CA LEU A 503 -31.07 -11.65 6.43
C LEU A 503 -29.83 -12.47 6.78
N LEU A 504 -29.30 -13.19 5.79
CA LEU A 504 -28.06 -13.94 5.87
C LEU A 504 -27.00 -13.24 5.01
N GLN A 505 -25.75 -13.25 5.46
CA GLN A 505 -24.63 -12.79 4.65
C GLN A 505 -23.51 -13.83 4.69
N ALA A 506 -22.94 -14.12 3.51
CA ALA A 506 -21.81 -15.01 3.35
C ALA A 506 -20.60 -14.21 2.86
N ASN A 507 -19.59 -14.06 3.73
CA ASN A 507 -18.34 -13.41 3.37
C ASN A 507 -17.39 -14.41 2.67
N VAL A 508 -17.17 -14.20 1.38
CA VAL A 508 -16.31 -15.04 0.52
C VAL A 508 -15.00 -14.33 0.14
N THR A 509 -14.56 -13.34 0.93
CA THR A 509 -13.35 -12.55 0.68
C THR A 509 -12.10 -13.42 0.55
N ALA A 510 -11.99 -14.45 1.38
CA ALA A 510 -10.83 -15.35 1.42
C ALA A 510 -10.73 -16.28 0.20
N ASN A 511 -11.82 -16.45 -0.56
CA ASN A 511 -11.92 -17.38 -1.68
C ASN A 511 -11.43 -18.79 -1.32
N SER A 512 -11.79 -19.26 -0.12
CA SER A 512 -11.41 -20.55 0.44
C SER A 512 -12.04 -21.72 -0.33
N ALA A 513 -11.60 -22.95 -0.07
CA ALA A 513 -12.23 -24.13 -0.67
C ALA A 513 -13.73 -24.27 -0.29
N GLN A 514 -14.11 -23.82 0.91
CA GLN A 514 -15.49 -23.80 1.39
C GLN A 514 -16.31 -22.74 0.67
N ASP A 515 -15.73 -21.55 0.45
CA ASP A 515 -16.36 -20.44 -0.26
C ASP A 515 -16.63 -20.85 -1.72
N LYS A 516 -15.65 -21.46 -2.37
CA LYS A 516 -15.78 -21.99 -3.74
C LYS A 516 -16.86 -23.08 -3.82
N ALA A 517 -16.94 -23.96 -2.82
CA ALA A 517 -17.97 -24.98 -2.77
C ALA A 517 -19.37 -24.37 -2.62
N LEU A 518 -19.53 -23.37 -1.76
CA LEU A 518 -20.78 -22.63 -1.57
C LEU A 518 -21.22 -21.93 -2.86
N LEU A 519 -20.34 -21.14 -3.48
CA LEU A 519 -20.64 -20.43 -4.72
C LEU A 519 -20.98 -21.39 -5.87
N LYS A 520 -20.26 -22.51 -5.96
CA LYS A 520 -20.52 -23.55 -6.97
C LYS A 520 -21.88 -24.22 -6.76
N GLN A 521 -22.24 -24.54 -5.51
CA GLN A 521 -23.53 -25.16 -5.20
C GLN A 521 -24.70 -24.21 -5.51
N LEU A 522 -24.54 -22.92 -5.23
CA LEU A 522 -25.53 -21.89 -5.53
C LEU A 522 -25.48 -21.41 -6.99
N ASN A 523 -24.59 -21.98 -7.82
CA ASN A 523 -24.39 -21.58 -9.21
C ASN A 523 -24.18 -20.06 -9.37
N VAL A 524 -23.29 -19.49 -8.56
CA VAL A 524 -22.97 -18.06 -8.52
C VAL A 524 -21.64 -17.82 -9.23
N LEU A 525 -21.67 -16.95 -10.24
CA LEU A 525 -20.51 -16.66 -11.09
C LEU A 525 -19.60 -15.54 -10.53
N GLY A 526 -20.12 -14.72 -9.62
CA GLY A 526 -19.44 -13.52 -9.12
C GLY A 526 -20.35 -12.71 -8.20
N LEU A 527 -19.88 -11.54 -7.78
CA LEU A 527 -20.47 -10.72 -6.71
C LEU A 527 -20.75 -9.29 -7.19
N PRO A 528 -21.67 -8.55 -6.57
CA PRO A 528 -22.65 -9.00 -5.59
C PRO A 528 -23.66 -9.95 -6.24
N THR A 529 -24.04 -10.98 -5.50
CA THR A 529 -25.19 -11.82 -5.85
C THR A 529 -26.06 -12.00 -4.62
N ILE A 530 -27.30 -11.54 -4.70
CA ILE A 530 -28.29 -11.67 -3.64
C ILE A 530 -29.29 -12.74 -4.07
N LEU A 531 -29.42 -13.79 -3.25
CA LEU A 531 -30.36 -14.88 -3.45
C LEU A 531 -31.54 -14.74 -2.49
N PHE A 532 -32.71 -15.16 -2.95
CA PHE A 532 -33.92 -15.15 -2.15
C PHE A 532 -34.48 -16.56 -2.04
N PHE A 533 -34.89 -16.94 -0.83
CA PHE A 533 -35.55 -18.22 -0.56
C PHE A 533 -36.98 -17.96 -0.05
N ASN A 534 -37.92 -18.80 -0.45
CA ASN A 534 -39.29 -18.76 0.06
C ASN A 534 -39.38 -19.27 1.51
N GLU A 535 -40.59 -19.26 2.08
CA GLU A 535 -40.85 -19.74 3.46
C GLU A 535 -40.55 -21.23 3.67
N GLN A 536 -40.50 -22.00 2.57
CA GLN A 536 -40.16 -23.41 2.53
C GLN A 536 -38.63 -23.65 2.43
N GLY A 537 -37.83 -22.60 2.27
CA GLY A 537 -36.39 -22.66 2.12
C GLY A 537 -35.92 -23.01 0.70
N GLU A 538 -36.79 -22.91 -0.31
CA GLU A 538 -36.47 -23.13 -1.72
C GLU A 538 -36.03 -21.81 -2.37
N GLU A 539 -34.92 -21.87 -3.12
CA GLU A 539 -34.40 -20.72 -3.86
C GLU A 539 -35.41 -20.26 -4.93
N GLN A 540 -35.50 -18.94 -5.14
CA GLN A 540 -36.27 -18.30 -6.20
C GLN A 540 -35.31 -17.71 -7.25
N PRO A 541 -34.91 -18.48 -8.30
CA PRO A 541 -33.86 -18.05 -9.24
C PRO A 541 -34.23 -16.80 -10.04
N THR A 542 -35.52 -16.59 -10.32
CA THR A 542 -36.03 -15.41 -11.05
C THR A 542 -35.94 -14.12 -10.23
N GLN A 543 -35.81 -14.23 -8.91
CA GLN A 543 -35.69 -13.10 -7.99
C GLN A 543 -34.23 -12.76 -7.69
N ARG A 544 -33.27 -13.51 -8.23
CA ARG A 544 -31.84 -13.29 -7.96
C ARG A 544 -31.42 -11.92 -8.49
N VAL A 545 -30.70 -11.18 -7.65
CA VAL A 545 -30.08 -9.91 -8.04
C VAL A 545 -28.60 -10.16 -8.26
N THR A 546 -28.12 -9.86 -9.47
CA THR A 546 -26.69 -9.95 -9.82
C THR A 546 -26.21 -8.60 -10.32
N GLY A 547 -25.12 -8.12 -9.75
CA GLY A 547 -24.61 -6.77 -10.00
C GLY A 547 -25.29 -5.71 -9.14
N PHE A 548 -24.73 -4.50 -9.13
CA PHE A 548 -25.23 -3.40 -8.31
C PHE A 548 -26.65 -2.97 -8.72
N MET A 549 -27.50 -2.69 -7.73
CA MET A 549 -28.84 -2.16 -7.91
C MET A 549 -29.09 -1.07 -6.87
N ASP A 550 -29.54 0.10 -7.32
CA ASP A 550 -29.85 1.22 -6.43
C ASP A 550 -31.05 0.93 -5.51
N ALA A 551 -31.20 1.74 -4.46
CA ALA A 551 -32.26 1.58 -3.46
C ALA A 551 -33.68 1.57 -4.05
N THR A 552 -33.97 2.42 -5.03
CA THR A 552 -35.31 2.53 -5.61
C THR A 552 -35.69 1.31 -6.42
N THR A 553 -34.77 0.82 -7.25
CA THR A 553 -34.93 -0.37 -8.09
C THR A 553 -34.98 -1.62 -7.22
N PHE A 554 -34.12 -1.70 -6.19
CA PHE A 554 -34.11 -2.83 -5.26
C PHE A 554 -35.39 -2.90 -4.42
N ASN A 555 -35.91 -1.77 -3.94
CA ASN A 555 -37.19 -1.74 -3.23
C ASN A 555 -38.36 -2.15 -4.14
N ALA A 556 -38.38 -1.71 -5.40
CA ALA A 556 -39.39 -2.16 -6.37
C ALA A 556 -39.30 -3.68 -6.61
N HIS A 557 -38.09 -4.22 -6.70
CA HIS A 557 -37.84 -5.65 -6.81
C HIS A 557 -38.38 -6.43 -5.60
N LEU A 558 -38.12 -5.95 -4.38
CA LEU A 558 -38.64 -6.55 -3.15
C LEU A 558 -40.17 -6.54 -3.07
N ARG A 559 -40.84 -5.49 -3.58
CA ARG A 559 -42.30 -5.41 -3.60
C ARG A 559 -42.94 -6.41 -4.56
N ASN A 560 -42.32 -6.62 -5.72
CA ASN A 560 -42.78 -7.61 -6.71
C ASN A 560 -42.63 -9.07 -6.23
N ARG A 561 -41.98 -9.29 -5.08
CA ARG A 561 -41.84 -10.60 -4.44
C ARG A 561 -43.01 -10.91 -3.50
N GLN A 562 -43.65 -9.89 -2.92
CA GLN A 562 -44.80 -10.10 -2.03
C GLN A 562 -46.01 -10.48 -2.90
N PRO A 563 -46.71 -11.60 -2.58
CA PRO A 563 -47.84 -12.09 -3.38
C PRO A 563 -49.03 -11.14 -3.40
#